data_AF-A0A1V2V6B8-F1
#
_entry.id   AF-A0A1V2V6B8-F1
#
_cell.length_a   1.000
_cell.length_b   1.000
_cell.length_c   1.000
_cell.angle_alpha   90.00
_cell.angle_beta   90.00
_cell.angle_gamma   90.00
#
_symmetry.space_group_name_H-M   'P 1'
#
loop_
_entity.id
_entity.type
_entity.pdbx_description
1 polymer ?
#
loop_
_entity_poly.entity_id
_entity_poly.type
_entity_poly.pdbx_seq_one_letter_code
_entity_poly.pdbx_strand_id
1 'polypeptide(L)' 'MEQQTLLQELNSLIEYYSKRTDCPPTRIRIGYRAYAKLMQCPPFADEVMNSALDPNKRKYKKIKIKITKDDDQLELE' A
#
# COMPACT_ATOMS: atom_id res chain seq x y z
N MET A 1 -15.15 0.48 9.72
CA MET A 1 -14.08 0.13 10.69
C MET A 1 -13.02 -0.77 10.04
N GLU A 2 -13.42 -1.74 9.20
CA GLU A 2 -12.51 -2.69 8.52
C GLU A 2 -11.50 -2.05 7.55
N GLN A 3 -11.81 -0.89 6.96
CA GLN A 3 -10.89 -0.19 6.05
C GLN A 3 -9.73 0.46 6.81
N GLN A 4 -9.99 0.93 8.03
CA GLN A 4 -8.95 1.54 8.88
C GLN A 4 -7.98 0.48 9.42
N THR A 5 -8.45 -0.73 9.72
CA THR A 5 -7.58 -1.83 10.17
C THR A 5 -6.63 -2.26 9.06
N LEU A 6 -7.10 -2.40 7.82
CA LEU A 6 -6.25 -2.75 6.67
C LEU A 6 -5.13 -1.72 6.42
N LEU A 7 -5.44 -0.43 6.54
CA LEU A 7 -4.44 0.64 6.41
C LEU A 7 -3.42 0.61 7.56
N GLN A 8 -3.85 0.30 8.78
CA GLN A 8 -2.96 0.16 9.92
C GLN A 8 -2.03 -1.05 9.78
N GLU A 9 -2.52 -2.17 9.25
CA GLU A 9 -1.70 -3.35 8.96
C GLU A 9 -0.64 -3.03 7.91
N LEU A 10 -1.02 -2.37 6.81
CA LEU A 10 -0.06 -1.95 5.79
C LEU A 10 1.03 -1.03 6.36
N ASN A 11 0.63 -0.05 7.17
CA ASN A 11 1.58 0.85 7.81
C ASN A 11 2.51 0.12 8.79
N SER A 12 1.96 -0.82 9.57
CA SER A 12 2.73 -1.65 10.50
C SER A 12 3.73 -2.53 9.77
N LEU A 13 3.35 -3.11 8.63
CA LEU A 13 4.24 -3.86 7.75
C LEU A 13 5.36 -2.96 7.23
N ILE A 14 5.05 -1.78 6.71
CA ILE A 14 6.08 -0.85 6.20
C ILE A 14 7.05 -0.44 7.31
N GLU A 15 6.54 -0.13 8.50
CA GLU A 15 7.39 0.19 9.66
C GLU A 15 8.22 -1.00 10.11
N TYR A 16 7.65 -2.20 10.10
CA TYR A 16 8.35 -3.43 10.47
C TYR A 16 9.55 -3.68 9.57
N TYR A 17 9.39 -3.59 8.24
CA TYR A 17 10.50 -3.72 7.30
C TYR A 17 11.50 -2.56 7.43
N SER A 18 11.02 -1.33 7.63
CA SER A 18 11.89 -0.16 7.83
C SER A 18 12.73 -0.25 9.11
N LYS A 19 12.27 -0.96 10.16
CA LYS A 19 12.99 -1.11 11.43
C LYS A 19 13.91 -2.32 11.47
N ARG A 20 13.59 -3.39 10.74
CA ARG A 20 14.33 -4.67 10.80
C ARG A 20 15.35 -4.88 9.69
N THR A 21 15.28 -4.16 8.58
CA THR A 21 16.11 -4.47 7.41
C THR A 21 16.73 -3.20 6.83
N ASP A 22 18.04 -3.26 6.52
CA ASP A 22 18.76 -2.22 5.78
C ASP A 22 18.27 -2.12 4.31
N CYS A 23 17.51 -3.12 3.85
CA CYS A 23 16.82 -3.15 2.57
C CYS A 23 15.35 -2.74 2.74
N PRO A 24 14.99 -1.50 2.38
CA PRO A 24 13.60 -1.08 2.39
C PRO A 24 12.79 -1.85 1.34
N PRO A 25 11.50 -2.09 1.59
CA PRO A 25 10.63 -2.73 0.62
C PRO A 25 10.54 -1.85 -0.63
N THR A 26 10.70 -2.47 -1.79
CA THR A 26 10.72 -1.78 -3.08
C THR A 26 9.32 -1.70 -3.69
N ARG A 27 8.46 -2.66 -3.38
CA ARG A 27 7.09 -2.74 -3.89
C ARG A 27 6.09 -3.24 -2.85
N ILE A 28 4.88 -2.71 -2.92
CA ILE A 28 3.72 -3.20 -2.17
C ILE A 28 2.84 -3.99 -3.14
N ARG A 29 2.67 -5.29 -2.92
CA ARG A 29 1.69 -6.11 -3.64
C ARG A 29 0.36 -6.01 -2.91
N ILE A 30 -0.64 -5.48 -3.61
CA ILE A 30 -1.98 -5.29 -3.04
C ILE A 30 -2.99 -5.93 -3.98
N GLY A 31 -3.87 -6.76 -3.44
CA GLY A 31 -4.99 -7.34 -4.17
C GLY A 31 -5.98 -6.27 -4.62
N TYR A 32 -6.74 -6.54 -5.68
CA TYR A 32 -7.62 -5.51 -6.26
C TYR A 32 -8.72 -5.05 -5.28
N ARG A 33 -9.31 -5.97 -4.49
CA ARG A 33 -10.30 -5.59 -3.46
C ARG A 33 -9.65 -4.88 -2.30
N ALA A 34 -8.51 -5.37 -1.82
CA ALA A 34 -7.75 -4.70 -0.76
C ALA A 34 -7.40 -3.26 -1.16
N TYR A 35 -6.93 -3.04 -2.40
CA TYR A 35 -6.63 -1.71 -2.92
C TYR A 35 -7.89 -0.83 -2.99
N ALA A 36 -9.02 -1.35 -3.45
CA ALA A 36 -10.29 -0.61 -3.47
C ALA A 36 -10.77 -0.24 -2.05
N LYS A 37 -10.54 -1.10 -1.05
CA LYS A 37 -10.80 -0.79 0.37
C LYS A 37 -9.87 0.30 0.87
N LEU A 38 -8.57 0.24 0.55
CA LEU A 38 -7.58 1.26 0.94
C LEU A 38 -7.87 2.62 0.28
N MET A 39 -8.33 2.64 -0.96
CA MET A 39 -8.75 3.86 -1.66
C MET A 39 -9.98 4.54 -1.03
N GLN A 40 -10.76 3.83 -0.20
CA GLN A 40 -11.83 4.44 0.59
C GLN A 40 -11.30 5.14 1.84
N CYS A 41 -10.04 4.91 2.23
CA CYS A 41 -9.39 5.65 3.30
C CYS A 41 -8.79 6.95 2.74
N PRO A 42 -9.30 8.13 3.14
CA PRO A 42 -8.78 9.42 2.70
C PRO A 42 -7.25 9.57 2.81
N PRO A 43 -6.59 9.21 3.94
CA PRO A 43 -5.15 9.43 4.07
C PRO A 43 -4.31 8.57 3.12
N PHE A 44 -4.81 7.38 2.73
CA PHE A 44 -4.13 6.54 1.75
C PHE A 44 -4.41 7.03 0.33
N ALA A 45 -5.68 7.29 0.03
CA ALA A 45 -6.09 7.75 -1.29
C ALA A 45 -5.40 9.05 -1.69
N ASP A 46 -5.33 10.02 -0.76
CA ASP A 46 -4.69 11.31 -0.99
C ASP A 46 -3.19 11.14 -1.30
N GLU A 47 -2.45 10.40 -0.47
CA GLU A 47 -1.02 10.18 -0.70
C GLU A 47 -0.74 9.45 -2.02
N VAL A 48 -1.56 8.46 -2.35
CA VAL A 48 -1.43 7.65 -3.56
C VAL A 48 -1.82 8.43 -4.82
N MET A 49 -2.85 9.27 -4.76
CA MET A 49 -3.26 10.14 -5.87
C MET A 49 -2.25 11.28 -6.08
N ASN A 50 -1.73 11.86 -5.00
CA ASN A 50 -0.70 12.91 -5.06
C ASN A 50 0.68 12.37 -5.46
N SER A 51 0.90 11.05 -5.37
CA SER A 51 2.19 10.45 -5.75
C SER A 51 2.46 10.45 -7.26
N ALA A 52 1.45 10.22 -8.10
CA ALA A 52 1.62 10.17 -9.55
C ALA A 52 0.27 10.28 -10.29
N LEU A 53 0.28 11.03 -11.40
CA LEU A 53 -0.84 11.10 -12.36
C LEU A 53 -1.10 9.74 -13.01
N ASP A 54 -0.03 9.00 -13.33
CA ASP A 54 -0.07 7.64 -13.88
C ASP A 54 -0.48 6.62 -12.81
N PRO A 55 -1.62 5.91 -12.97
CA PRO A 55 -2.08 4.94 -11.98
C PRO A 55 -1.09 3.79 -11.73
N ASN A 56 -0.34 3.37 -12.75
CA ASN A 56 0.68 2.31 -12.66
C ASN A 56 2.02 2.77 -12.04
N LYS A 57 2.20 4.08 -11.83
CA LYS A 57 3.41 4.65 -11.22
C LYS A 57 3.17 5.19 -9.81
N ARG A 58 1.95 5.05 -9.30
CA ARG A 58 1.57 5.50 -7.96
C ARG A 58 2.40 4.80 -6.88
N LYS A 59 2.73 5.56 -5.86
CA LYS A 59 3.51 5.11 -4.71
C LYS A 59 2.77 5.46 -3.43
N TYR A 60 3.01 4.66 -2.40
CA TYR A 60 2.63 4.95 -1.02
C TYR A 60 3.90 4.93 -0.18
N LYS A 61 4.15 5.94 0.64
CA LYS A 61 5.39 6.09 1.42
C LYS A 61 6.67 5.91 0.59
N LYS A 62 6.69 6.40 -0.65
CA LYS A 62 7.77 6.24 -1.65
C LYS A 62 7.99 4.80 -2.17
N ILE A 63 7.16 3.83 -1.78
CA ILE A 63 7.20 2.44 -2.22
C ILE A 63 6.21 2.26 -3.37
N LYS A 64 6.60 1.57 -4.45
CA LYS A 64 5.75 1.41 -5.63
C LYS A 64 4.60 0.44 -5.33
N ILE A 65 3.38 0.80 -5.70
CA ILE A 65 2.21 -0.08 -5.53
C ILE A 65 2.07 -0.95 -6.78
N LYS A 66 1.85 -2.25 -6.58
CA LYS A 66 1.52 -3.22 -7.61
C LYS A 66 0.19 -3.87 -7.26
N ILE A 67 -0.82 -3.58 -8.07
CA ILE A 67 -2.13 -4.21 -7.93
C ILE A 67 -2.06 -5.61 -8.55
N THR A 68 -2.46 -6.62 -7.80
CA THR A 68 -2.52 -8.01 -8.27
C THR A 68 -3.97 -8.44 -8.50
N LYS A 69 -4.16 -9.56 -9.20
CA LYS A 69 -5.48 -10.14 -9.44
C LYS A 69 -6.07 -10.85 -8.22
N ASP A 70 -5.24 -11.06 -7.20
CA ASP A 70 -5.68 -11.63 -5.93
C ASP A 70 -6.63 -10.65 -5.24
N ASP A 71 -7.64 -11.13 -4.52
CA ASP A 71 -8.66 -10.26 -3.93
C ASP A 71 -8.12 -9.51 -2.71
N ASP A 72 -7.53 -10.23 -1.74
CA ASP A 72 -7.15 -9.70 -0.42
C ASP A 72 -5.63 -9.77 -0.14
N GLN A 73 -4.78 -9.87 -1.17
CA GLN A 73 -3.33 -9.87 -1.00
C GLN A 73 -2.81 -8.54 -0.42
N LEU A 74 -1.89 -8.61 0.54
CA LEU A 74 -1.21 -7.46 1.13
C LEU A 74 0.21 -7.86 1.57
N GLU A 75 1.20 -7.61 0.72
CA GLU A 75 2.58 -8.04 0.94
C GLU A 75 3.59 -6.97 0.52
N LEU A 76 4.79 -7.00 1.10
CA LEU A 76 5.92 -6.13 0.75
C LEU A 76 7.02 -6.98 0.08
N GLU A 77 7.51 -6.51 -1.08
CA GLU A 77 8.59 -7.10 -1.89
C GLU A 77 9.84 -6.23 -1.89
#